data_AF-A0A8X6MPF9-F1
#
_entry.id   AF-A0A8X6MPF9-F1
#
_cell.length_a   1.000
_cell.length_b   1.000
_cell.length_c   1.000
_cell.angle_alpha   90.00
_cell.angle_beta   90.00
_cell.angle_gamma   90.00
#
_symmetry.space_group_name_H-M   'P 1'
#
loop_
_entity.id
_entity.type
_entity.pdbx_description
1 polymer ?
#
loop_
_entity_poly.entity_id
_entity_poly.type
_entity_poly.pdbx_seq_one_letter_code
_entity_poly.pdbx_strand_id
1 'polypeptide(L)'
;MSEGANACVEQSEEAKQIISPSGNPPVPPQDLSLNLDLYNYDTADAQACPYVLTSPRSLEACSRVGVKPVDLLHKTLAEFSDDIESDKPLEEIVKLYDEYEQQRIILLQKCQAEREFLIWRSTSKRRSHSLSPCRRSRLQKQQKSKDPLSSKPTSQSLRLPTRRKSHDDILSASDGQGSHHSNRLQRSRSSSVKNLHRGGRPTSWSTPASPYYQGSRNLFVRITSPVVCAKLQTFPKAKMRLPPKDMKILEVILQKYEKMEEEEERKARAQRRWDREKELREKKKEEAEMERWKNFALKQKRSSSEEHLKSLSDKSTPTHFCSRYPVAEKDNSERSSVFQKRHSFKQVAKNQTKSFDEQKNPKQSYSSERLSRYEAEQKLKAIQIKQEQVQKRRMEIIHKRDEVLKRSAEEFKEKLKQVKMNQQELDKAMESWQQQVVCYQKVANLRAAEKVAEIFEQRRLKAMQERMAKEEDHKKNMQKIEAEDYAKLQEMMAKLRSKDERCKAFKDEKNSTMEQSRQLALAASDLRDLIRQRLDKDSFVRRSQQAALESRLLNIEPRISRSVKKDSPSKD
;
A
#
# COMPACT_ATOMS: atom_id res chain seq x y z
N MET A 1 -2.78 79.44 29.69
CA MET A 1 -2.05 78.95 30.89
C MET A 1 -2.04 77.42 30.82
N SER A 2 -1.05 76.76 30.25
CA SER A 2 0.18 77.20 29.55
C SER A 2 0.46 76.13 28.47
N GLU A 3 0.81 76.46 27.21
CA GLU A 3 2.19 76.77 26.76
C GLU A 3 3.21 75.78 27.37
N GLY A 4 3.71 74.76 26.67
CA GLY A 4 4.67 74.77 25.54
C GLY A 4 5.84 73.83 25.94
N ALA A 5 6.78 73.37 25.12
CA ALA A 5 6.99 73.44 23.66
C ALA A 5 8.06 72.39 23.22
N ASN A 6 8.19 72.18 21.89
CA ASN A 6 9.43 71.89 21.13
C ASN A 6 10.27 70.58 21.29
N ALA A 7 10.23 69.78 20.21
CA ALA A 7 11.33 69.51 19.26
C ALA A 7 12.59 68.66 19.62
N CYS A 8 12.71 67.53 18.90
CA CYS A 8 13.89 67.04 18.14
C CYS A 8 13.31 66.02 17.12
N VAL A 9 13.46 66.11 15.80
CA VAL A 9 14.66 66.22 14.95
C VAL A 9 15.62 65.04 15.16
N GLU A 10 15.45 64.01 14.35
CA GLU A 10 16.58 63.22 13.86
C GLU A 10 16.30 62.78 12.41
N GLN A 11 17.10 63.29 11.48
CA GLN A 11 17.17 62.85 10.09
C GLN A 11 18.50 62.12 9.90
N SER A 12 18.46 60.87 9.45
CA SER A 12 19.61 60.11 8.93
C SER A 12 19.10 58.77 8.36
N GLU A 13 19.60 58.22 7.26
CA GLU A 13 20.47 58.74 6.19
C GLU A 13 20.12 57.98 4.88
N GLU A 14 20.04 58.66 3.74
CA GLU A 14 19.89 58.00 2.43
C GLU A 14 21.21 57.33 2.00
N ALA A 15 21.41 56.06 2.36
CA ALA A 15 22.51 55.26 1.84
C ALA A 15 22.23 54.75 0.40
N LYS A 16 22.25 55.65 -0.60
CA LYS A 16 22.26 55.27 -2.03
C LYS A 16 23.58 54.56 -2.38
N GLN A 17 23.63 53.23 -2.24
CA GLN A 17 24.74 52.43 -2.76
C GLN A 17 24.64 52.32 -4.29
N ILE A 18 25.39 53.20 -4.97
CA ILE A 18 25.71 53.06 -6.39
C ILE A 18 26.77 51.96 -6.53
N ILE A 19 26.34 50.75 -6.88
CA ILE A 19 27.26 49.65 -7.19
C ILE A 19 27.78 49.82 -8.62
N SER A 20 29.09 49.93 -8.76
CA SER A 20 29.79 50.06 -10.05
C SER A 20 29.93 48.70 -10.77
N PRO A 21 29.91 48.67 -12.11
CA PRO A 21 30.01 47.44 -12.88
C PRO A 21 31.48 47.02 -13.07
N SER A 22 32.12 46.51 -12.01
CA SER A 22 33.42 45.84 -12.15
C SER A 22 33.23 44.38 -12.55
N GLY A 23 33.56 44.06 -13.80
CA GLY A 23 33.34 42.73 -14.37
C GLY A 23 34.22 41.64 -13.75
N ASN A 24 33.59 40.75 -12.99
CA ASN A 24 33.97 39.34 -12.89
C ASN A 24 32.78 38.52 -13.40
N PRO A 25 32.97 37.48 -14.23
CA PRO A 25 31.86 36.62 -14.63
C PRO A 25 31.25 35.96 -13.38
N PRO A 26 29.92 35.91 -13.25
CA PRO A 26 29.30 35.33 -12.07
C PRO A 26 29.71 33.87 -11.95
N VAL A 27 30.39 33.54 -10.85
CA VAL A 27 30.64 32.15 -10.48
C VAL A 27 29.26 31.49 -10.37
N PRO A 28 28.99 30.39 -11.10
CA PRO A 28 27.68 29.77 -11.06
C PRO A 28 27.38 29.37 -9.60
N PRO A 29 26.19 29.74 -9.06
CA PRO A 29 25.87 29.50 -7.67
C PRO A 29 25.97 28.00 -7.36
N GLN A 30 26.77 27.64 -6.37
CA GLN A 30 27.12 26.25 -6.07
C GLN A 30 25.96 25.46 -5.41
N ASP A 31 24.78 26.07 -5.28
CA ASP A 31 23.63 25.58 -4.52
C ASP A 31 22.46 25.02 -5.34
N LEU A 32 22.73 24.49 -6.54
CA LEU A 32 21.82 23.57 -7.23
C LEU A 32 21.64 22.22 -6.49
N SER A 33 22.10 22.11 -5.24
CA SER A 33 22.02 20.91 -4.40
C SER A 33 20.66 20.72 -3.70
N LEU A 34 19.91 21.81 -3.51
CA LEU A 34 18.61 21.80 -2.86
C LEU A 34 17.54 21.20 -3.77
N ASN A 35 17.13 19.98 -3.42
CA ASN A 35 16.07 19.22 -4.09
C ASN A 35 14.69 19.67 -3.56
N LEU A 36 14.19 20.78 -4.11
CA LEU A 36 12.91 21.39 -3.76
C LEU A 36 11.75 20.58 -4.36
N ASP A 37 10.85 20.15 -3.50
CA ASP A 37 9.71 19.29 -3.76
C ASP A 37 8.43 19.81 -3.08
N LEU A 38 7.29 19.13 -3.31
CA LEU A 38 5.97 19.55 -2.80
C LEU A 38 5.81 19.49 -1.27
N TYR A 39 6.85 19.14 -0.52
CA TYR A 39 6.86 19.09 0.94
C TYR A 39 7.86 20.07 1.59
N ASN A 40 8.88 20.58 0.86
CA ASN A 40 9.90 21.50 1.40
C ASN A 40 10.01 22.86 0.68
N TYR A 41 9.23 23.10 -0.39
CA TYR A 41 9.28 24.35 -1.16
C TYR A 41 8.88 25.63 -0.39
N ASP A 42 8.26 25.49 0.78
CA ASP A 42 7.83 26.61 1.66
C ASP A 42 8.74 26.77 2.91
N THR A 43 9.95 26.19 2.86
CA THR A 43 10.98 26.37 3.90
C THR A 43 11.73 27.70 3.72
N ALA A 44 12.27 28.26 4.80
CA ALA A 44 13.07 29.50 4.73
C ALA A 44 14.25 29.39 3.75
N ASP A 45 14.90 28.23 3.69
CA ASP A 45 15.99 27.94 2.73
C ASP A 45 15.49 27.94 1.27
N ALA A 46 14.24 27.55 1.03
CA ALA A 46 13.61 27.57 -0.29
C ALA A 46 13.23 28.98 -0.74
N GLN A 47 12.87 29.89 0.18
CA GLN A 47 12.56 31.29 -0.13
C GLN A 47 13.78 32.06 -0.66
N ALA A 48 15.00 31.65 -0.31
CA ALA A 48 16.24 32.18 -0.86
C ALA A 48 16.61 31.60 -2.25
N CYS A 49 15.88 30.59 -2.73
CA CYS A 49 16.18 29.90 -3.98
C CYS A 49 15.47 30.56 -5.18
N PRO A 50 16.14 30.79 -6.33
CA PRO A 50 15.51 31.35 -7.54
C PRO A 50 14.58 30.34 -8.27
N TYR A 51 14.41 29.12 -7.76
CA TYR A 51 13.60 28.06 -8.36
C TYR A 51 12.52 27.57 -7.40
N VAL A 52 11.27 27.46 -7.87
CA VAL A 52 10.13 27.03 -7.04
C VAL A 52 10.14 25.51 -6.76
N LEU A 53 10.49 24.69 -7.75
CA LEU A 53 10.61 23.23 -7.63
C LEU A 53 11.76 22.72 -8.50
N THR A 54 12.62 21.87 -7.94
CA THR A 54 13.74 21.24 -8.67
C THR A 54 13.59 19.71 -8.76
N SER A 55 12.73 19.10 -7.92
CA SER A 55 12.42 17.66 -7.94
C SER A 55 11.64 17.26 -9.21
N PRO A 56 12.20 16.40 -10.09
CA PRO A 56 11.53 16.02 -11.35
C PRO A 56 10.17 15.35 -11.17
N ARG A 57 9.97 14.61 -10.08
CA ARG A 57 8.68 13.99 -9.74
C ARG A 57 7.61 14.99 -9.34
N SER A 58 8.03 16.10 -8.73
CA SER A 58 7.12 17.19 -8.33
C SER A 58 6.67 17.96 -9.56
N LEU A 59 7.60 18.26 -10.47
CA LEU A 59 7.32 18.87 -11.76
C LEU A 59 6.41 17.99 -12.63
N GLU A 60 6.65 16.67 -12.70
CA GLU A 60 5.76 15.73 -13.41
C GLU A 60 4.36 15.69 -12.78
N ALA A 61 4.24 15.75 -11.45
CA ALA A 61 2.95 15.76 -10.76
C ALA A 61 2.15 17.05 -11.07
N CYS A 62 2.75 18.23 -10.93
CA CYS A 62 2.10 19.50 -11.28
C CYS A 62 1.66 19.52 -12.75
N SER A 63 2.51 19.05 -13.67
CA SER A 63 2.20 18.93 -15.10
C SER A 63 1.01 18.01 -15.39
N ARG A 64 0.80 16.94 -14.61
CA ARG A 64 -0.34 16.03 -14.78
C ARG A 64 -1.64 16.55 -14.19
N VAL A 65 -1.56 17.31 -13.08
CA VAL A 65 -2.73 17.97 -12.48
C VAL A 65 -3.12 19.23 -13.27
N GLY A 66 -2.21 19.79 -14.06
CA GLY A 66 -2.44 20.97 -14.89
C GLY A 66 -2.20 22.30 -14.15
N VAL A 67 -1.38 22.28 -13.10
CA VAL A 67 -1.11 23.43 -12.21
C VAL A 67 0.32 23.92 -12.42
N LYS A 68 0.57 25.23 -12.44
CA LYS A 68 1.95 25.75 -12.51
C LYS A 68 2.55 25.72 -11.10
N PRO A 69 3.85 25.40 -10.92
CA PRO A 69 4.49 25.43 -9.60
C PRO A 69 4.34 26.75 -8.84
N VAL A 70 4.33 27.88 -9.55
CA VAL A 70 4.17 29.23 -8.98
C VAL A 70 2.80 29.40 -8.32
N ASP A 71 1.74 28.76 -8.86
CA ASP A 71 0.37 28.85 -8.34
C ASP A 71 0.21 28.12 -6.98
N LEU A 72 1.23 27.36 -6.54
CA LEU A 72 1.26 26.67 -5.25
C LEU A 72 2.03 27.44 -4.17
N LEU A 73 2.68 28.56 -4.50
CA LEU A 73 3.32 29.44 -3.51
C LEU A 73 2.27 30.13 -2.64
N HIS A 74 2.59 30.35 -1.37
CA HIS A 74 1.76 31.15 -0.48
C HIS A 74 1.86 32.62 -0.91
N LYS A 75 0.73 33.31 -0.98
CA LYS A 75 0.71 34.77 -1.06
C LYS A 75 0.31 35.31 0.29
N THR A 76 0.96 36.36 0.76
CA THR A 76 0.46 37.14 1.90
C THR A 76 -0.80 37.91 1.52
N LEU A 77 -1.63 38.26 2.51
CA LEU A 77 -2.83 39.06 2.28
C LEU A 77 -2.52 40.42 1.61
N ALA A 78 -1.33 40.98 1.87
CA ALA A 78 -0.88 42.24 1.25
C ALA A 78 -0.60 42.08 -0.25
N GLU A 79 0.22 41.09 -0.63
CA GLU A 79 0.49 40.77 -2.05
C GLU A 79 -0.79 40.41 -2.81
N PHE A 80 -1.73 39.72 -2.15
CA PHE A 80 -3.03 39.39 -2.73
C PHE A 80 -3.96 40.61 -2.85
N SER A 81 -3.86 41.59 -1.93
CA SER A 81 -4.60 42.85 -2.08
C SER A 81 -4.05 43.75 -3.18
N ASP A 82 -2.74 43.70 -3.46
CA ASP A 82 -2.11 44.44 -4.55
C ASP A 82 -2.48 43.86 -5.94
N ASP A 83 -2.74 42.56 -6.02
CA ASP A 83 -3.23 41.87 -7.23
C ASP A 83 -4.73 42.13 -7.52
N ILE A 84 -5.50 42.65 -6.57
CA ILE A 84 -6.94 42.90 -6.68
C ILE A 84 -7.23 44.39 -6.89
N GLU A 85 -8.24 44.69 -7.70
CA GLU A 85 -8.69 46.07 -7.96
C GLU A 85 -9.00 46.82 -6.64
N SER A 86 -8.35 47.97 -6.45
CA SER A 86 -8.29 48.71 -5.16
C SER A 86 -9.63 49.25 -4.64
N ASP A 87 -10.71 49.12 -5.39
CA ASP A 87 -12.03 49.67 -5.04
C ASP A 87 -12.87 48.74 -4.16
N LYS A 88 -12.37 47.52 -3.85
CA LYS A 88 -13.08 46.55 -3.01
C LYS A 88 -12.89 46.82 -1.50
N PRO A 89 -13.94 46.63 -0.67
CA PRO A 89 -13.80 46.75 0.77
C PRO A 89 -12.92 45.62 1.34
N LEU A 90 -12.10 45.92 2.35
CA LEU A 90 -11.15 44.98 2.95
C LEU A 90 -11.79 43.65 3.39
N GLU A 91 -13.04 43.67 3.86
CA GLU A 91 -13.77 42.46 4.26
C GLU A 91 -14.09 41.52 3.08
N GLU A 92 -14.24 42.06 1.86
CA GLU A 92 -14.39 41.25 0.65
C GLU A 92 -13.04 40.68 0.19
N ILE A 93 -11.97 41.49 0.28
CA ILE A 93 -10.60 41.05 -0.05
C ILE A 93 -10.17 39.88 0.86
N VAL A 94 -10.44 39.96 2.17
CA VAL A 94 -10.16 38.85 3.10
C VAL A 94 -10.94 37.58 2.75
N LYS A 95 -12.22 37.69 2.37
CA LYS A 95 -13.02 36.52 1.95
C LYS A 95 -12.49 35.90 0.65
N LEU A 96 -12.12 36.72 -0.33
CA LEU A 96 -11.51 36.26 -1.58
C LEU A 96 -10.14 35.61 -1.33
N TYR A 97 -9.38 36.10 -0.34
CA TYR A 97 -8.11 35.52 0.08
C TYR A 97 -8.29 34.15 0.74
N ASP A 98 -9.26 34.01 1.65
CA ASP A 98 -9.60 32.74 2.28
C ASP A 98 -10.04 31.70 1.23
N GLU A 99 -10.82 32.11 0.22
CA GLU A 99 -11.21 31.25 -0.92
C GLU A 99 -10.00 30.88 -1.80
N TYR A 100 -9.09 31.82 -2.05
CA TYR A 100 -7.85 31.58 -2.80
C TYR A 100 -6.92 30.59 -2.11
N GLU A 101 -6.64 30.76 -0.81
CA GLU A 101 -5.81 29.82 -0.04
C GLU A 101 -6.48 28.44 0.09
N GLN A 102 -7.80 28.36 0.24
CA GLN A 102 -8.52 27.09 0.17
C GLN A 102 -8.31 26.38 -1.18
N GLN A 103 -8.43 27.10 -2.30
CA GLN A 103 -8.17 26.55 -3.63
C GLN A 103 -6.71 26.11 -3.79
N ARG A 104 -5.74 26.93 -3.36
CA ARG A 104 -4.31 26.62 -3.35
C ARG A 104 -4.01 25.33 -2.58
N ILE A 105 -4.54 25.19 -1.36
CA ILE A 105 -4.36 23.99 -0.52
C ILE A 105 -4.93 22.74 -1.22
N ILE A 106 -6.11 22.84 -1.85
CA ILE A 106 -6.72 21.73 -2.60
C ILE A 106 -5.85 21.33 -3.81
N LEU A 107 -5.29 22.31 -4.55
CA LEU A 107 -4.40 22.05 -5.67
C LEU A 107 -3.06 21.43 -5.21
N LEU A 108 -2.50 21.90 -4.10
CA LEU A 108 -1.30 21.34 -3.49
C LEU A 108 -1.50 19.88 -3.10
N GLN A 109 -2.59 19.56 -2.41
CA GLN A 109 -2.93 18.19 -2.01
C GLN A 109 -3.09 17.26 -3.23
N LYS A 110 -3.72 17.73 -4.31
CA LYS A 110 -3.82 16.97 -5.58
C LYS A 110 -2.44 16.69 -6.18
N CYS A 111 -1.55 17.69 -6.20
CA CYS A 111 -0.19 17.52 -6.72
C CYS A 111 0.65 16.57 -5.84
N GLN A 112 0.53 16.66 -4.51
CA GLN A 112 1.17 15.74 -3.57
C GLN A 112 0.68 14.29 -3.79
N ALA A 113 -0.63 14.08 -3.96
CA ALA A 113 -1.20 12.77 -4.23
C ALA A 113 -0.70 12.15 -5.55
N GLU A 114 -0.63 12.94 -6.64
CA GLU A 114 -0.09 12.46 -7.92
C GLU A 114 1.42 12.19 -7.84
N ARG A 115 2.17 12.96 -7.03
CA ARG A 115 3.58 12.68 -6.73
C ARG A 115 3.76 11.34 -6.01
N GLU A 116 2.95 11.05 -5.00
CA GLU A 116 2.97 9.73 -4.34
C GLU A 116 2.57 8.60 -5.30
N PHE A 117 1.60 8.83 -6.19
CA PHE A 117 1.25 7.88 -7.24
C PHE A 117 2.43 7.61 -8.19
N LEU A 118 3.22 8.61 -8.58
CA LEU A 118 4.46 8.45 -9.35
C LEU A 118 5.52 7.62 -8.60
N ILE A 119 5.71 7.87 -7.31
CA ILE A 119 6.63 7.12 -6.44
C ILE A 119 6.18 5.65 -6.35
N TRP A 120 4.90 5.41 -6.06
CA TRP A 120 4.30 4.07 -5.98
C TRP A 120 4.36 3.32 -7.31
N ARG A 121 4.04 3.97 -8.43
CA ARG A 121 4.09 3.38 -9.78
C ARG A 121 5.53 3.01 -10.18
N SER A 122 6.51 3.85 -9.87
CA SER A 122 7.92 3.60 -10.21
C SER A 122 8.56 2.50 -9.35
N THR A 123 8.25 2.46 -8.05
CA THR A 123 8.70 1.38 -7.14
C THR A 123 8.04 0.03 -7.46
N SER A 124 6.74 0.02 -7.78
CA SER A 124 6.01 -1.19 -8.17
C SER A 124 6.58 -1.82 -9.45
N LYS A 125 6.82 -1.02 -10.51
CA LYS A 125 7.45 -1.52 -11.75
C LYS A 125 8.83 -2.13 -11.53
N ARG A 126 9.67 -1.54 -10.66
CA ARG A 126 11.00 -2.10 -10.33
C ARG A 126 10.90 -3.48 -9.66
N ARG A 127 9.91 -3.69 -8.79
CA ARG A 127 9.66 -4.99 -8.16
C ARG A 127 9.33 -6.08 -9.18
N SER A 128 8.51 -5.77 -10.20
CA SER A 128 8.15 -6.70 -11.28
C SER A 128 9.32 -7.09 -12.17
N HIS A 129 10.24 -6.16 -12.47
CA HIS A 129 11.37 -6.43 -13.37
C HIS A 129 12.59 -7.06 -12.66
N SER A 130 12.77 -6.87 -11.35
CA SER A 130 13.88 -7.49 -10.60
C SER A 130 13.72 -9.01 -10.34
N LEU A 131 12.55 -9.57 -10.63
CA LEU A 131 12.25 -11.00 -10.45
C LEU A 131 12.27 -11.79 -11.78
N SER A 132 12.98 -11.30 -12.80
CA SER A 132 13.33 -12.09 -13.99
C SER A 132 14.38 -13.14 -13.64
N PRO A 133 14.07 -14.45 -13.59
CA PRO A 133 15.02 -15.49 -13.20
C PRO A 133 15.75 -15.99 -14.45
N CYS A 134 16.44 -15.11 -15.18
CA CYS A 134 17.09 -15.51 -16.43
C CYS A 134 18.31 -14.64 -16.81
N ARG A 135 19.50 -14.98 -16.25
CA ARG A 135 20.82 -14.97 -16.92
C ARG A 135 21.97 -15.47 -16.01
N ARG A 136 21.80 -16.64 -15.36
CA ARG A 136 22.95 -17.45 -14.91
C ARG A 136 23.37 -18.41 -16.03
N SER A 137 24.11 -17.91 -17.01
CA SER A 137 24.89 -18.77 -17.92
C SER A 137 26.10 -18.03 -18.48
N ARG A 138 27.22 -18.75 -18.65
CA ARG A 138 28.54 -18.30 -19.14
C ARG A 138 29.43 -17.46 -18.19
N LEU A 139 29.81 -18.06 -17.05
CA LEU A 139 31.17 -17.90 -16.51
C LEU A 139 31.69 -19.25 -15.97
N GLN A 140 31.91 -20.21 -16.88
CA GLN A 140 32.59 -21.47 -16.56
C GLN A 140 33.12 -22.17 -17.83
N LYS A 141 34.12 -21.57 -18.49
CA LYS A 141 35.01 -22.27 -19.43
C LYS A 141 36.27 -21.44 -19.70
N GLN A 142 37.32 -21.65 -18.90
CA GLN A 142 38.75 -21.38 -19.17
C GLN A 142 39.56 -21.60 -17.87
N GLN A 143 39.66 -22.85 -17.42
CA GLN A 143 40.85 -23.30 -16.67
C GLN A 143 41.24 -24.68 -17.21
N LYS A 144 42.46 -24.75 -17.74
CA LYS A 144 43.03 -25.94 -18.34
C LYS A 144 44.40 -26.13 -17.71
N SER A 145 44.57 -27.27 -17.03
CA SER A 145 45.82 -27.99 -16.75
C SER A 145 46.92 -27.37 -15.86
N LYS A 146 47.46 -28.25 -15.00
CA LYS A 146 48.84 -28.35 -14.46
C LYS A 146 49.23 -27.57 -13.19
N ASP A 147 49.23 -28.34 -12.11
CA ASP A 147 50.19 -28.37 -11.00
C ASP A 147 51.67 -28.57 -11.43
N PRO A 148 52.69 -28.46 -10.53
CA PRO A 148 52.73 -27.80 -9.21
C PRO A 148 54.03 -26.96 -8.96
N LEU A 149 54.22 -26.52 -7.70
CA LEU A 149 55.48 -26.07 -7.05
C LEU A 149 56.09 -24.72 -7.52
N SER A 150 56.03 -23.68 -6.66
CA SER A 150 57.23 -23.10 -6.01
C SER A 150 56.89 -21.92 -5.08
N SER A 151 57.75 -21.75 -4.10
CA SER A 151 57.71 -20.91 -2.89
C SER A 151 57.84 -19.39 -3.05
N LYS A 152 57.47 -18.70 -1.96
CA LYS A 152 57.94 -17.40 -1.39
C LYS A 152 57.06 -16.14 -1.60
N PRO A 153 56.91 -15.30 -0.55
CA PRO A 153 56.16 -14.05 -0.57
C PRO A 153 57.08 -12.82 -0.74
N THR A 154 56.60 -11.79 -1.45
CA THR A 154 57.19 -10.43 -1.38
C THR A 154 56.09 -9.37 -1.37
N SER A 155 56.24 -8.49 -0.39
CA SER A 155 55.43 -7.34 -0.01
C SER A 155 55.20 -6.25 -1.08
N GLN A 156 54.20 -5.41 -0.81
CA GLN A 156 54.05 -4.00 -1.25
C GLN A 156 53.87 -3.71 -2.76
N SER A 157 52.80 -3.00 -3.12
CA SER A 157 52.87 -1.54 -3.30
C SER A 157 51.54 -0.94 -3.76
N LEU A 158 51.32 0.33 -3.41
CA LEU A 158 50.18 1.15 -3.83
C LEU A 158 50.33 1.57 -5.30
N ARG A 159 49.21 1.65 -6.04
CA ARG A 159 48.84 2.81 -6.90
C ARG A 159 47.50 2.62 -7.62
N LEU A 160 46.59 3.56 -7.38
CA LEU A 160 45.60 3.96 -8.38
C LEU A 160 46.32 4.60 -9.57
N PRO A 161 45.72 4.56 -10.78
CA PRO A 161 45.46 5.85 -11.40
C PRO A 161 44.06 5.97 -12.02
N THR A 162 43.49 7.16 -11.81
CA THR A 162 42.39 7.72 -12.58
C THR A 162 42.72 7.78 -14.08
N ARG A 163 41.75 7.52 -14.96
CA ARG A 163 41.73 8.17 -16.29
C ARG A 163 40.31 8.46 -16.77
N ARG A 164 39.98 9.75 -16.82
CA ARG A 164 38.81 10.31 -17.51
C ARG A 164 38.93 10.03 -19.01
N LYS A 165 37.79 9.87 -19.71
CA LYS A 165 37.66 10.45 -21.05
C LYS A 165 36.21 10.84 -21.35
N SER A 166 35.99 12.14 -21.35
CA SER A 166 34.87 12.81 -22.03
C SER A 166 35.07 12.76 -23.54
N HIS A 167 33.98 12.88 -24.29
CA HIS A 167 33.75 14.04 -25.15
C HIS A 167 32.25 14.11 -25.51
N ASP A 168 31.76 15.34 -25.57
CA ASP A 168 30.43 15.75 -26.01
C ASP A 168 30.41 15.72 -27.58
N ASP A 169 29.51 16.30 -28.39
CA ASP A 169 28.45 17.28 -28.18
C ASP A 169 27.62 17.42 -29.49
N ILE A 170 26.59 18.30 -29.50
CA ILE A 170 26.08 19.09 -30.65
C ILE A 170 25.37 18.32 -31.82
N LEU A 171 24.34 18.78 -32.54
CA LEU A 171 23.20 19.75 -32.48
C LEU A 171 22.37 19.48 -33.80
N SER A 172 21.21 20.04 -34.16
CA SER A 172 20.15 20.88 -33.55
C SER A 172 18.89 20.79 -34.44
N ALA A 173 17.68 21.06 -33.88
CA ALA A 173 16.51 21.61 -34.60
C ALA A 173 15.91 20.76 -35.76
N SER A 174 14.69 20.99 -36.27
CA SER A 174 13.44 21.60 -35.76
C SER A 174 12.29 21.13 -36.67
N ASP A 175 11.04 21.30 -36.20
CA ASP A 175 9.79 21.55 -36.94
C ASP A 175 9.51 20.90 -38.32
N GLY A 176 8.32 20.31 -38.45
CA GLY A 176 7.78 19.90 -39.75
C GLY A 176 6.45 19.14 -39.66
N GLN A 177 5.34 19.87 -39.86
CA GLN A 177 4.06 19.24 -40.21
C GLN A 177 4.14 18.63 -41.62
N GLY A 178 3.30 17.64 -41.93
CA GLY A 178 2.86 17.44 -43.32
C GLY A 178 2.82 16.00 -43.83
N SER A 179 1.60 15.52 -44.01
CA SER A 179 1.08 14.81 -45.20
C SER A 179 1.89 13.73 -45.93
N HIS A 180 1.21 12.58 -46.11
CA HIS A 180 1.28 11.62 -47.21
C HIS A 180 2.25 11.90 -48.38
N HIS A 181 3.05 10.88 -48.75
CA HIS A 181 2.88 10.25 -50.07
C HIS A 181 3.52 8.85 -50.17
N SER A 182 2.83 7.97 -50.89
CA SER A 182 3.28 6.63 -51.30
C SER A 182 4.25 6.71 -52.48
N ASN A 183 5.31 5.90 -52.48
CA ASN A 183 5.98 5.26 -53.64
C ASN A 183 7.08 4.34 -53.06
N ARG A 184 7.20 3.04 -53.36
CA ARG A 184 7.12 2.28 -54.63
C ARG A 184 8.18 2.74 -55.66
N LEU A 185 9.37 2.15 -55.58
CA LEU A 185 9.90 1.31 -56.67
C LEU A 185 11.19 0.57 -56.29
N GLN A 186 11.48 -0.48 -57.06
CA GLN A 186 12.72 -1.28 -56.98
C GLN A 186 13.89 -0.53 -57.63
N ARG A 187 15.12 -0.73 -57.13
CA ARG A 187 16.22 -1.16 -58.02
C ARG A 187 17.38 -1.82 -57.31
N SER A 188 18.08 -2.65 -58.08
CA SER A 188 19.10 -3.62 -57.66
C SER A 188 20.53 -3.11 -57.85
N ARG A 189 21.50 -3.95 -57.43
CA ARG A 189 22.94 -3.93 -57.77
C ARG A 189 23.80 -2.88 -57.04
N SER A 190 25.09 -3.08 -56.80
CA SER A 190 25.97 -4.28 -56.71
C SER A 190 27.37 -3.79 -56.33
N SER A 191 28.09 -4.47 -55.42
CA SER A 191 29.56 -4.62 -55.41
C SER A 191 30.08 -5.16 -54.05
N SER A 192 31.34 -5.62 -53.89
CA SER A 192 32.18 -6.47 -54.76
C SER A 192 33.54 -6.73 -54.06
N VAL A 193 33.67 -7.80 -53.27
CA VAL A 193 34.94 -8.51 -52.97
C VAL A 193 34.54 -9.85 -52.35
N LYS A 194 34.71 -11.01 -52.99
CA LYS A 194 35.98 -11.72 -53.29
C LYS A 194 36.84 -11.96 -52.05
N ASN A 195 36.78 -13.17 -51.52
CA ASN A 195 37.99 -13.95 -51.26
C ASN A 195 37.70 -15.45 -51.39
N LEU A 196 38.49 -16.13 -52.21
CA LEU A 196 38.45 -17.58 -52.36
C LEU A 196 39.16 -18.20 -51.15
N HIS A 197 38.82 -19.45 -50.81
CA HIS A 197 39.83 -20.52 -50.76
C HIS A 197 39.17 -21.83 -51.24
N ARG A 198 39.83 -22.52 -52.17
CA ARG A 198 39.42 -23.83 -52.69
C ARG A 198 39.89 -24.92 -51.71
N GLY A 199 39.08 -25.97 -51.54
CA GLY A 199 39.46 -27.23 -50.89
C GLY A 199 38.49 -28.33 -51.33
N GLY A 200 39.00 -29.37 -51.99
CA GLY A 200 38.19 -30.28 -52.80
C GLY A 200 37.37 -31.34 -52.03
N ARG A 201 36.17 -31.57 -52.56
CA ARG A 201 35.42 -32.86 -52.61
C ARG A 201 36.33 -34.02 -53.09
N PRO A 202 35.99 -35.34 -52.91
CA PRO A 202 34.67 -35.87 -53.28
C PRO A 202 34.13 -37.13 -52.55
N THR A 203 32.95 -37.59 -53.02
CA THR A 203 32.39 -38.97 -52.94
C THR A 203 32.11 -39.57 -51.53
N SER A 204 31.10 -40.41 -51.31
CA SER A 204 29.95 -40.87 -52.14
C SER A 204 28.94 -41.63 -51.26
N TRP A 205 27.77 -41.93 -51.86
CA TRP A 205 26.86 -43.04 -51.50
C TRP A 205 25.97 -42.93 -50.26
N SER A 206 24.74 -42.49 -50.56
CA SER A 206 23.50 -43.00 -49.97
C SER A 206 23.49 -44.55 -49.92
N THR A 207 23.33 -45.13 -48.74
CA THR A 207 22.85 -46.51 -48.55
C THR A 207 21.88 -46.58 -47.35
N PRO A 208 20.57 -46.37 -47.56
CA PRO A 208 19.56 -46.55 -46.52
C PRO A 208 19.13 -48.02 -46.46
N ALA A 209 20.05 -48.91 -46.06
CA ALA A 209 19.83 -50.36 -46.00
C ALA A 209 20.35 -50.96 -44.68
N SER A 210 19.84 -50.46 -43.55
CA SER A 210 20.02 -51.11 -42.25
C SER A 210 18.76 -51.92 -41.88
N PRO A 211 18.83 -53.26 -41.77
CA PRO A 211 17.69 -54.08 -41.34
C PRO A 211 17.23 -53.82 -39.91
N TYR A 212 18.02 -53.09 -39.11
CA TYR A 212 17.75 -52.82 -37.71
C TYR A 212 16.85 -51.59 -37.45
N TYR A 213 16.40 -50.89 -38.50
CA TYR A 213 15.36 -49.86 -38.36
C TYR A 213 13.94 -50.46 -38.42
N GLN A 214 13.68 -51.50 -37.62
CA GLN A 214 12.32 -51.97 -37.37
C GLN A 214 11.49 -50.82 -36.79
N GLY A 215 10.36 -50.55 -37.43
CA GLY A 215 9.67 -49.27 -37.29
C GLY A 215 9.13 -49.01 -35.88
N SER A 216 9.57 -47.90 -35.27
CA SER A 216 8.92 -47.27 -34.11
C SER A 216 7.58 -46.62 -34.50
N ARG A 217 6.69 -47.37 -35.16
CA ARG A 217 5.38 -46.88 -35.64
C ARG A 217 4.35 -46.67 -34.52
N ASN A 218 4.65 -47.11 -33.30
CA ASN A 218 3.75 -47.06 -32.14
C ASN A 218 4.33 -46.35 -30.90
N LEU A 219 5.13 -45.28 -31.08
CA LEU A 219 5.39 -44.32 -29.99
C LEU A 219 4.17 -43.40 -29.74
N PHE A 220 3.00 -44.02 -29.53
CA PHE A 220 1.90 -43.39 -28.82
C PHE A 220 2.29 -43.29 -27.35
N VAL A 221 2.96 -42.20 -26.98
CA VAL A 221 3.01 -41.78 -25.58
C VAL A 221 1.55 -41.53 -25.18
N ARG A 222 0.96 -42.46 -24.43
CA ARG A 222 -0.37 -42.28 -23.86
C ARG A 222 -0.35 -40.96 -23.08
N ILE A 223 -1.32 -40.09 -23.36
CA ILE A 223 -1.52 -38.87 -22.60
C ILE A 223 -1.98 -39.31 -21.21
N THR A 224 -1.07 -39.37 -20.25
CA THR A 224 -1.35 -39.85 -18.88
C THR A 224 -2.05 -38.79 -18.02
N SER A 225 -2.27 -37.59 -18.55
CA SER A 225 -2.85 -36.45 -17.87
C SER A 225 -4.35 -36.35 -18.17
N PRO A 226 -5.25 -36.80 -17.28
CA PRO A 226 -6.69 -36.81 -17.54
C PRO A 226 -7.26 -35.40 -17.75
N VAL A 227 -6.67 -34.38 -17.12
CA VAL A 227 -7.05 -32.96 -17.28
C VAL A 227 -6.82 -32.49 -18.71
N VAL A 228 -5.65 -32.80 -19.28
CA VAL A 228 -5.31 -32.46 -20.68
C VAL A 228 -6.23 -33.22 -21.64
N CYS A 229 -6.53 -34.50 -21.38
CA CYS A 229 -7.49 -35.26 -22.18
C CYS A 229 -8.90 -34.66 -22.17
N ALA A 230 -9.42 -34.29 -21.00
CA ALA A 230 -10.76 -33.72 -20.86
C ALA A 230 -10.89 -32.36 -21.58
N LYS A 231 -9.90 -31.47 -21.42
CA LYS A 231 -9.87 -30.15 -22.09
C LYS A 231 -9.60 -30.25 -23.60
N LEU A 232 -9.01 -31.33 -24.10
CA LEU A 232 -8.84 -31.57 -25.55
C LEU A 232 -10.06 -32.25 -26.20
N GLN A 233 -10.84 -33.03 -25.44
CA GLN A 233 -12.08 -33.64 -25.95
C GLN A 233 -13.12 -32.60 -26.41
N THR A 234 -13.14 -31.39 -25.83
CA THR A 234 -14.04 -30.31 -26.24
C THR A 234 -13.69 -29.68 -27.60
N PHE A 235 -12.57 -30.04 -28.22
CA PHE A 235 -12.13 -29.53 -29.53
C PHE A 235 -12.03 -30.67 -30.58
N PRO A 236 -13.16 -31.26 -31.02
CA PRO A 236 -13.16 -32.46 -31.87
C PRO A 236 -12.49 -32.31 -33.24
N LYS A 237 -12.28 -31.06 -33.72
CA LYS A 237 -11.57 -30.75 -34.97
C LYS A 237 -10.06 -30.57 -34.80
N ALA A 238 -9.54 -30.43 -33.57
CA ALA A 238 -8.14 -30.14 -33.29
C ALA A 238 -7.27 -31.41 -33.15
N LYS A 239 -7.30 -32.31 -34.15
CA LYS A 239 -6.41 -33.50 -34.20
C LYS A 239 -4.97 -33.13 -34.60
N MET A 240 -4.41 -32.06 -34.03
CA MET A 240 -3.02 -31.69 -34.25
C MET A 240 -2.10 -32.58 -33.41
N ARG A 241 -1.23 -33.34 -34.08
CA ARG A 241 -0.15 -34.10 -33.43
C ARG A 241 0.96 -33.14 -32.98
N LEU A 242 0.84 -32.64 -31.75
CA LEU A 242 1.90 -31.86 -31.12
C LEU A 242 3.05 -32.78 -30.68
N PRO A 243 4.32 -32.36 -30.85
CA PRO A 243 5.47 -33.05 -30.29
C PRO A 243 5.36 -33.26 -28.76
N PRO A 244 5.94 -34.34 -28.19
CA PRO A 244 5.86 -34.61 -26.74
C PRO A 244 6.39 -33.49 -25.83
N LYS A 245 7.33 -32.67 -26.33
CA LYS A 245 7.83 -31.48 -25.62
C LYS A 245 6.74 -30.42 -25.47
N ASP A 246 6.01 -30.16 -26.55
CA ASP A 246 5.00 -29.11 -26.62
C ASP A 246 3.74 -29.51 -25.83
N MET A 247 3.41 -30.80 -25.83
CA MET A 247 2.42 -31.37 -24.91
C MET A 247 2.75 -31.10 -23.44
N LYS A 248 4.02 -31.28 -23.03
CA LYS A 248 4.45 -31.03 -21.65
C LYS A 248 4.48 -29.54 -21.30
N ILE A 249 4.74 -28.67 -22.27
CA ILE A 249 4.62 -27.21 -22.12
C ILE A 249 3.13 -26.83 -21.93
N LEU A 250 2.23 -27.39 -22.73
CA LEU A 250 0.77 -27.20 -22.59
C LEU A 250 0.24 -27.67 -21.24
N GLU A 251 0.70 -28.82 -20.74
CA GLU A 251 0.35 -29.33 -19.42
C GLU A 251 0.77 -28.37 -18.29
N VAL A 252 2.02 -27.86 -18.33
CA VAL A 252 2.51 -26.86 -17.36
C VAL A 252 1.75 -25.53 -17.46
N ILE A 253 1.35 -25.13 -18.67
CA ILE A 253 0.52 -23.93 -18.88
C ILE A 253 -0.89 -24.14 -18.29
N LEU A 254 -1.55 -25.26 -18.57
CA LEU A 254 -2.87 -25.61 -18.04
C LEU A 254 -2.85 -25.66 -16.51
N GLN A 255 -1.87 -26.36 -15.91
CA GLN A 255 -1.72 -26.45 -14.46
C GLN A 255 -1.45 -25.08 -13.81
N LYS A 256 -0.78 -24.16 -14.52
CA LYS A 256 -0.57 -22.78 -14.07
C LYS A 256 -1.86 -21.95 -14.12
N TYR A 257 -2.71 -22.14 -15.14
CA TYR A 257 -4.02 -21.48 -15.23
C TYR A 257 -4.98 -22.01 -14.16
N GLU A 258 -5.08 -23.32 -13.98
CA GLU A 258 -5.93 -23.94 -12.95
C GLU A 258 -5.55 -23.46 -11.54
N LYS A 259 -4.25 -23.39 -11.23
CA LYS A 259 -3.75 -22.81 -9.97
C LYS A 259 -4.06 -21.31 -9.82
N MET A 260 -4.10 -20.56 -10.91
CA MET A 260 -4.44 -19.13 -10.92
C MET A 260 -5.95 -18.93 -10.67
N GLU A 261 -6.77 -19.72 -11.34
CA GLU A 261 -8.23 -19.76 -11.20
C GLU A 261 -8.64 -20.16 -9.77
N GLU A 262 -7.99 -21.17 -9.18
CA GLU A 262 -8.23 -21.57 -7.78
C GLU A 262 -7.81 -20.46 -6.78
N GLU A 263 -6.76 -19.69 -7.07
CA GLU A 263 -6.36 -18.55 -6.25
C GLU A 263 -7.31 -17.35 -6.39
N GLU A 264 -7.81 -17.08 -7.59
CA GLU A 264 -8.85 -16.08 -7.84
C GLU A 264 -10.17 -16.47 -7.16
N GLU A 265 -10.59 -17.73 -7.25
CA GLU A 265 -11.77 -18.23 -6.56
C GLU A 265 -11.61 -18.18 -5.02
N ARG A 266 -10.40 -18.43 -4.50
CA ARG A 266 -10.07 -18.26 -3.09
C ARG A 266 -10.19 -16.81 -2.63
N LYS A 267 -9.73 -15.84 -3.45
CA LYS A 267 -9.90 -14.41 -3.21
C LYS A 267 -11.37 -14.00 -3.27
N ALA A 268 -12.12 -14.45 -4.27
CA ALA A 268 -13.55 -14.21 -4.40
C ALA A 268 -14.36 -14.77 -3.21
N ARG A 269 -14.01 -15.97 -2.72
CA ARG A 269 -14.62 -16.56 -1.50
C ARG A 269 -14.30 -15.74 -0.24
N ALA A 270 -13.08 -15.21 -0.11
CA ALA A 270 -12.72 -14.32 0.99
C ALA A 270 -13.48 -12.99 0.92
N GLN A 271 -13.56 -12.37 -0.27
CA GLN A 271 -14.30 -11.13 -0.50
C GLN A 271 -15.79 -11.30 -0.14
N ARG A 272 -16.47 -12.33 -0.68
CA ARG A 272 -17.87 -12.64 -0.33
C ARG A 272 -18.11 -12.98 1.15
N ARG A 273 -17.07 -13.31 1.94
CA ARG A 273 -17.20 -13.45 3.40
C ARG A 273 -17.10 -12.09 4.08
N TRP A 274 -16.14 -11.26 3.67
CA TRP A 274 -15.97 -9.89 4.17
C TRP A 274 -17.18 -9.01 3.85
N ASP A 275 -17.73 -9.09 2.63
CA ASP A 275 -18.93 -8.34 2.22
C ASP A 275 -20.13 -8.70 3.12
N ARG A 276 -20.40 -10.00 3.34
CA ARG A 276 -21.47 -10.46 4.25
C ARG A 276 -21.24 -10.06 5.70
N GLU A 277 -20.00 -10.06 6.18
CA GLU A 277 -19.70 -9.60 7.53
C GLU A 277 -19.88 -8.07 7.65
N LYS A 278 -19.55 -7.31 6.59
CA LYS A 278 -19.81 -5.87 6.50
C LYS A 278 -21.31 -5.58 6.52
N GLU A 279 -22.09 -6.27 5.69
CA GLU A 279 -23.55 -6.16 5.63
C GLU A 279 -24.20 -6.47 6.99
N LEU A 280 -23.82 -7.56 7.67
CA LEU A 280 -24.29 -7.86 9.02
C LEU A 280 -23.91 -6.78 10.04
N ARG A 281 -22.74 -6.15 9.90
CA ARG A 281 -22.27 -5.06 10.77
C ARG A 281 -23.00 -3.74 10.50
N GLU A 282 -23.41 -3.49 9.25
CA GLU A 282 -24.23 -2.34 8.87
C GLU A 282 -25.68 -2.54 9.31
N LYS A 283 -26.30 -3.69 9.04
CA LYS A 283 -27.63 -4.06 9.54
C LYS A 283 -27.73 -3.95 11.07
N LYS A 284 -26.71 -4.38 11.82
CA LYS A 284 -26.69 -4.23 13.29
C LYS A 284 -26.58 -2.77 13.76
N LYS A 285 -26.01 -1.87 12.95
CA LYS A 285 -26.04 -0.42 13.23
C LYS A 285 -27.43 0.14 12.94
N GLU A 286 -28.03 -0.21 11.81
CA GLU A 286 -29.38 0.21 11.44
C GLU A 286 -30.43 -0.24 12.46
N GLU A 287 -30.34 -1.48 12.95
CA GLU A 287 -31.19 -2.00 14.03
C GLU A 287 -31.03 -1.18 15.32
N ALA A 288 -29.79 -0.87 15.72
CA ALA A 288 -29.52 -0.04 16.89
C ALA A 288 -29.94 1.44 16.71
N GLU A 289 -29.90 1.97 15.49
CA GLU A 289 -30.34 3.32 15.16
C GLU A 289 -31.88 3.41 15.12
N MET A 290 -32.55 2.42 14.53
CA MET A 290 -34.00 2.25 14.65
C MET A 290 -34.46 2.11 16.10
N GLU A 291 -33.71 1.39 16.94
CA GLU A 291 -34.01 1.27 18.37
C GLU A 291 -33.81 2.61 19.10
N ARG A 292 -32.76 3.39 18.78
CA ARG A 292 -32.60 4.77 19.27
C ARG A 292 -33.77 5.66 18.85
N TRP A 293 -34.20 5.58 17.59
CA TRP A 293 -35.32 6.36 17.06
C TRP A 293 -36.65 6.00 17.74
N LYS A 294 -36.92 4.70 17.94
CA LYS A 294 -38.07 4.21 18.71
C LYS A 294 -38.05 4.74 20.15
N ASN A 295 -36.91 4.68 20.82
CA ASN A 295 -36.75 5.21 22.18
C ASN A 295 -36.92 6.74 22.23
N PHE A 296 -36.42 7.47 21.23
CA PHE A 296 -36.61 8.91 21.12
C PHE A 296 -38.09 9.29 20.92
N ALA A 297 -38.79 8.62 19.99
CA ALA A 297 -40.22 8.83 19.77
C ALA A 297 -41.06 8.46 21.00
N LEU A 298 -40.71 7.38 21.72
CA LEU A 298 -41.38 7.00 22.97
C LEU A 298 -41.15 8.05 24.06
N LYS A 299 -39.94 8.61 24.17
CA LYS A 299 -39.61 9.69 25.11
C LYS A 299 -40.39 10.97 24.78
N GLN A 300 -40.48 11.35 23.51
CA GLN A 300 -41.27 12.50 23.06
C GLN A 300 -42.77 12.34 23.35
N LYS A 301 -43.31 11.11 23.19
CA LYS A 301 -44.70 10.80 23.54
C LYS A 301 -44.95 10.83 25.06
N ARG A 302 -43.95 10.48 25.88
CA ARG A 302 -44.02 10.63 27.33
C ARG A 302 -44.01 12.11 27.74
N SER A 303 -43.07 12.91 27.23
CA SER A 303 -42.99 14.34 27.58
C SER A 303 -44.26 15.10 27.20
N SER A 304 -44.84 14.85 26.02
CA SER A 304 -46.11 15.49 25.65
C SER A 304 -47.30 15.03 26.51
N SER A 305 -47.31 13.78 26.98
CA SER A 305 -48.33 13.30 27.94
C SER A 305 -48.14 13.89 29.36
N GLU A 306 -46.90 14.08 29.80
CA GLU A 306 -46.59 14.71 31.10
C GLU A 306 -46.88 16.21 31.09
N GLU A 307 -46.59 16.92 29.99
CA GLU A 307 -46.99 18.32 29.80
C GLU A 307 -48.52 18.46 29.77
N HIS A 308 -49.23 17.56 29.09
CA HIS A 308 -50.69 17.57 29.08
C HIS A 308 -51.27 17.33 30.49
N LEU A 309 -50.72 16.38 31.25
CA LEU A 309 -51.13 16.10 32.64
C LEU A 309 -50.81 17.26 33.59
N LYS A 310 -49.63 17.90 33.48
CA LYS A 310 -49.31 19.12 34.25
C LYS A 310 -50.26 20.28 33.92
N SER A 311 -50.60 20.48 32.65
CA SER A 311 -51.58 21.51 32.25
C SER A 311 -52.99 21.27 32.79
N LEU A 312 -53.31 20.03 33.21
CA LEU A 312 -54.55 19.67 33.88
C LEU A 312 -54.44 19.82 35.40
N SER A 313 -53.31 19.45 36.03
CA SER A 313 -53.10 19.65 37.48
C SER A 313 -53.04 21.13 37.85
N ASP A 314 -52.36 21.95 37.05
CA ASP A 314 -52.15 23.38 37.34
C ASP A 314 -53.44 24.21 37.11
N LYS A 315 -54.46 23.61 36.50
CA LYS A 315 -55.83 24.17 36.39
C LYS A 315 -56.77 23.71 37.51
N SER A 316 -56.35 22.80 38.38
CA SER A 316 -57.11 22.38 39.57
C SER A 316 -56.80 23.23 40.80
N THR A 317 -56.97 24.56 40.68
CA THR A 317 -57.18 25.38 41.88
C THR A 317 -58.55 25.02 42.48
N PRO A 318 -58.68 24.91 43.81
CA PRO A 318 -59.93 24.51 44.45
C PRO A 318 -60.93 25.68 44.44
N THR A 319 -61.73 25.75 43.38
CA THR A 319 -62.81 26.75 43.30
C THR A 319 -63.93 26.40 44.28
N HIS A 320 -64.05 27.22 45.33
CA HIS A 320 -65.28 27.31 46.10
C HIS A 320 -66.45 27.64 45.17
N PHE A 321 -67.39 26.71 45.04
CA PHE A 321 -68.83 26.93 44.95
C PHE A 321 -69.30 28.30 44.38
N CYS A 322 -69.43 28.42 43.04
CA CYS A 322 -70.57 29.16 42.46
C CYS A 322 -70.85 28.86 40.97
N SER A 323 -72.10 28.45 40.71
CA SER A 323 -72.95 28.70 39.53
C SER A 323 -72.37 28.80 38.10
N ARG A 324 -72.81 27.84 37.25
CA ARG A 324 -73.26 27.93 35.84
C ARG A 324 -72.88 29.19 35.02
N TYR A 325 -72.19 29.00 33.88
CA TYR A 325 -72.76 28.83 32.52
C TYR A 325 -71.60 28.76 31.47
N PRO A 326 -71.78 28.19 30.27
CA PRO A 326 -70.73 28.09 29.25
C PRO A 326 -70.91 29.15 28.13
N VAL A 327 -69.87 29.93 27.81
CA VAL A 327 -69.88 30.85 26.66
C VAL A 327 -68.53 30.89 25.93
N ALA A 328 -68.63 30.55 24.64
CA ALA A 328 -67.88 30.98 23.45
C ALA A 328 -66.44 31.53 23.50
N GLU A 329 -65.70 31.13 22.46
CA GLU A 329 -64.56 31.82 21.87
C GLU A 329 -64.82 33.33 21.69
N LYS A 330 -63.83 34.20 21.95
CA LYS A 330 -63.78 35.54 21.34
C LYS A 330 -62.45 36.31 21.42
N ASP A 331 -62.21 37.05 20.34
CA ASP A 331 -61.58 38.38 20.22
C ASP A 331 -60.13 38.61 20.66
N ASN A 332 -59.24 38.48 19.68
CA ASN A 332 -57.88 39.02 19.66
C ASN A 332 -57.89 40.51 19.19
N SER A 333 -58.49 41.42 19.97
CA SER A 333 -58.77 42.80 19.51
C SER A 333 -58.67 43.92 20.58
N GLU A 334 -57.65 43.91 21.44
CA GLU A 334 -57.37 45.03 22.37
C GLU A 334 -55.90 45.50 22.36
N ARG A 335 -55.49 46.18 21.27
CA ARG A 335 -54.22 46.95 21.28
C ARG A 335 -54.28 48.33 20.58
N SER A 336 -55.48 48.82 20.26
CA SER A 336 -55.68 50.10 19.54
C SER A 336 -56.68 51.04 20.25
N SER A 337 -56.36 51.44 21.50
CA SER A 337 -57.25 52.30 22.32
C SER A 337 -56.53 53.48 23.03
N VAL A 338 -55.20 53.47 23.10
CA VAL A 338 -54.44 54.45 23.94
C VAL A 338 -54.18 55.80 23.24
N PHE A 339 -54.34 55.90 21.92
CA PHE A 339 -53.92 57.09 21.16
C PHE A 339 -54.96 58.22 20.99
N GLN A 340 -56.21 58.04 21.45
CA GLN A 340 -57.31 58.96 21.11
C GLN A 340 -57.73 59.95 22.22
N LYS A 341 -56.99 60.03 23.34
CA LYS A 341 -57.30 60.93 24.49
C LYS A 341 -56.36 62.12 24.68
N ARG A 342 -55.81 62.70 23.59
CA ARG A 342 -54.93 63.88 23.65
C ARG A 342 -55.42 65.14 22.93
N HIS A 343 -56.63 65.13 22.35
CA HIS A 343 -57.06 66.17 21.41
C HIS A 343 -58.24 67.08 21.85
N SER A 344 -58.78 66.95 23.07
CA SER A 344 -59.94 67.75 23.52
C SER A 344 -59.62 68.93 24.45
N PHE A 345 -58.37 69.12 24.89
CA PHE A 345 -58.02 70.12 25.91
C PHE A 345 -57.49 71.45 25.33
N LYS A 346 -58.20 72.03 24.35
CA LYS A 346 -57.82 73.30 23.69
C LYS A 346 -59.00 74.24 23.35
N GLN A 347 -60.10 74.14 24.09
CA GLN A 347 -61.37 74.85 23.83
C GLN A 347 -61.90 75.70 25.02
N VAL A 348 -61.19 75.78 26.17
CA VAL A 348 -61.69 76.47 27.38
C VAL A 348 -60.76 77.61 27.82
N ALA A 349 -60.36 78.46 26.87
CA ALA A 349 -59.52 79.65 27.12
C ALA A 349 -59.96 80.90 26.31
N LYS A 350 -61.21 80.93 25.86
CA LYS A 350 -61.88 82.11 25.28
C LYS A 350 -63.32 82.14 25.80
N ASN A 351 -63.58 82.92 26.86
CA ASN A 351 -64.88 83.46 27.28
C ASN A 351 -64.79 84.08 28.69
N GLN A 352 -64.04 85.19 28.83
CA GLN A 352 -64.19 86.14 29.95
C GLN A 352 -63.42 87.45 29.72
N THR A 353 -63.84 88.21 28.71
CA THR A 353 -63.53 89.64 28.57
C THR A 353 -64.84 90.37 28.24
N LYS A 354 -65.71 90.47 29.25
CA LYS A 354 -66.89 91.34 29.21
C LYS A 354 -66.69 92.48 30.20
N SER A 355 -66.59 93.69 29.64
CA SER A 355 -67.11 94.96 30.17
C SER A 355 -67.38 95.07 31.68
N PHE A 356 -66.69 96.01 32.33
CA PHE A 356 -67.41 97.03 33.10
C PHE A 356 -66.62 98.35 33.07
N ASP A 357 -67.19 99.33 32.38
CA ASP A 357 -66.84 100.75 32.53
C ASP A 357 -67.55 101.25 33.78
N GLU A 358 -66.87 101.87 34.75
CA GLU A 358 -67.55 102.64 35.77
C GLU A 358 -66.70 103.81 36.29
N GLN A 359 -67.39 104.91 36.59
CA GLN A 359 -66.80 106.25 36.65
C GLN A 359 -66.33 106.66 38.05
N LYS A 360 -65.38 107.61 38.02
CA LYS A 360 -64.85 108.44 39.13
C LYS A 360 -65.81 108.65 40.31
N ASN A 361 -65.32 108.41 41.53
CA ASN A 361 -65.79 109.14 42.70
C ASN A 361 -64.69 109.30 43.78
N PRO A 362 -63.91 110.42 43.78
CA PRO A 362 -62.86 110.65 44.75
C PRO A 362 -63.34 111.58 45.88
N LYS A 363 -63.69 111.02 47.06
CA LYS A 363 -63.64 111.62 48.42
C LYS A 363 -64.50 110.85 49.42
N GLN A 364 -64.04 109.69 49.88
CA GLN A 364 -64.24 109.19 51.25
C GLN A 364 -63.46 107.88 51.45
N SER A 365 -63.24 107.50 52.71
CA SER A 365 -62.81 106.15 53.15
C SER A 365 -61.30 105.82 53.16
N TYR A 366 -60.53 106.61 53.90
CA TYR A 366 -59.24 106.20 54.48
C TYR A 366 -59.36 104.96 55.42
N SER A 367 -60.58 104.65 55.87
CA SER A 367 -60.91 103.47 56.70
C SER A 367 -61.12 102.19 55.89
N SER A 368 -61.78 102.24 54.72
CA SER A 368 -61.94 101.06 53.86
C SER A 368 -60.60 100.61 53.26
N GLU A 369 -59.73 101.55 52.89
CA GLU A 369 -58.40 101.20 52.38
C GLU A 369 -57.56 100.44 53.44
N ARG A 370 -57.70 100.78 54.72
CA ARG A 370 -56.99 100.11 55.81
C ARG A 370 -57.48 98.68 56.07
N LEU A 371 -58.79 98.43 55.97
CA LEU A 371 -59.37 97.09 56.01
C LEU A 371 -58.98 96.26 54.77
N SER A 372 -59.00 96.88 53.59
CA SER A 372 -58.56 96.26 52.33
C SER A 372 -57.08 95.83 52.38
N ARG A 373 -56.19 96.66 52.95
CA ARG A 373 -54.78 96.29 53.17
C ARG A 373 -54.62 95.10 54.13
N TYR A 374 -55.39 95.05 55.21
CA TYR A 374 -55.36 93.91 56.14
C TYR A 374 -55.86 92.60 55.49
N GLU A 375 -56.95 92.67 54.71
CA GLU A 375 -57.38 91.53 53.88
C GLU A 375 -56.32 91.12 52.85
N ALA A 376 -55.65 92.09 52.21
CA ALA A 376 -54.60 91.81 51.25
C ALA A 376 -53.40 91.10 51.91
N GLU A 377 -52.96 91.52 53.11
CA GLU A 377 -51.92 90.82 53.87
C GLU A 377 -52.33 89.41 54.29
N GLN A 378 -53.58 89.22 54.75
CA GLN A 378 -54.11 87.88 55.06
C GLN A 378 -54.15 86.97 53.82
N LYS A 379 -54.59 87.51 52.67
CA LYS A 379 -54.56 86.80 51.37
C LYS A 379 -53.12 86.50 50.95
N LEU A 380 -52.16 87.40 51.17
CA LEU A 380 -50.74 87.20 50.86
C LEU A 380 -50.16 86.04 51.70
N LYS A 381 -50.39 86.03 53.01
CA LYS A 381 -49.99 84.94 53.91
C LYS A 381 -50.64 83.61 53.51
N ALA A 382 -51.93 83.61 53.17
CA ALA A 382 -52.61 82.40 52.69
C ALA A 382 -52.06 81.90 51.34
N ILE A 383 -51.63 82.79 50.44
CA ILE A 383 -50.94 82.43 49.19
C ILE A 383 -49.56 81.83 49.50
N GLN A 384 -48.78 82.43 50.41
CA GLN A 384 -47.46 81.95 50.80
C GLN A 384 -47.52 80.54 51.43
N ILE A 385 -48.44 80.31 52.37
CA ILE A 385 -48.70 78.98 52.96
C ILE A 385 -49.09 77.96 51.87
N LYS A 386 -49.93 78.36 50.89
CA LYS A 386 -50.27 77.49 49.76
C LYS A 386 -49.07 77.20 48.86
N GLN A 387 -48.20 78.18 48.61
CA GLN A 387 -46.97 77.98 47.84
C GLN A 387 -46.02 77.00 48.55
N GLU A 388 -45.81 77.14 49.86
CA GLU A 388 -45.01 76.20 50.66
C GLU A 388 -45.60 74.78 50.64
N GLN A 389 -46.92 74.63 50.80
CA GLN A 389 -47.59 73.33 50.70
C GLN A 389 -47.45 72.70 49.30
N VAL A 390 -47.53 73.50 48.23
CA VAL A 390 -47.32 73.03 46.86
C VAL A 390 -45.85 72.64 46.62
N GLN A 391 -44.89 73.41 47.14
CA GLN A 391 -43.47 73.06 47.08
C GLN A 391 -43.19 71.75 47.84
N LYS A 392 -43.72 71.60 49.05
CA LYS A 392 -43.59 70.35 49.83
C LYS A 392 -44.16 69.14 49.07
N ARG A 393 -45.39 69.25 48.56
CA ARG A 393 -46.00 68.19 47.72
C ARG A 393 -45.17 67.89 46.47
N ARG A 394 -44.60 68.91 45.82
CA ARG A 394 -43.70 68.73 44.66
C ARG A 394 -42.45 67.95 45.04
N MET A 395 -41.81 68.27 46.18
CA MET A 395 -40.65 67.53 46.68
C MET A 395 -41.00 66.09 47.05
N GLU A 396 -42.16 65.85 47.69
CA GLU A 396 -42.65 64.49 47.99
C GLU A 396 -42.90 63.66 46.71
N ILE A 397 -43.41 64.29 45.63
CA ILE A 397 -43.61 63.62 44.34
C ILE A 397 -42.28 63.30 43.67
N ILE A 398 -41.30 64.22 43.71
CA ILE A 398 -39.94 63.99 43.20
C ILE A 398 -39.29 62.83 43.95
N HIS A 399 -39.28 62.86 45.28
CA HIS A 399 -38.72 61.80 46.11
C HIS A 399 -39.39 60.43 45.85
N LYS A 400 -40.72 60.39 45.70
CA LYS A 400 -41.42 59.13 45.35
C LYS A 400 -41.06 58.61 43.96
N ARG A 401 -40.83 59.49 42.99
CA ARG A 401 -40.37 59.13 41.65
C ARG A 401 -38.94 58.60 41.68
N ASP A 402 -38.04 59.26 42.40
CA ASP A 402 -36.64 58.86 42.51
C ASP A 402 -36.49 57.51 43.23
N GLU A 403 -37.30 57.28 44.26
CA GLU A 403 -37.41 55.97 44.95
C GLU A 403 -37.90 54.83 44.02
N VAL A 404 -38.85 55.10 43.12
CA VAL A 404 -39.29 54.13 42.11
C VAL A 404 -38.22 53.88 41.06
N LEU A 405 -37.52 54.92 40.61
CA LEU A 405 -36.40 54.80 39.67
C LEU A 405 -35.25 53.98 40.29
N LYS A 406 -34.92 54.22 41.57
CA LYS A 406 -33.91 53.48 42.31
C LYS A 406 -34.25 52.00 42.42
N ARG A 407 -35.48 51.64 42.83
CA ARG A 407 -35.93 50.25 42.87
C ARG A 407 -35.90 49.57 41.50
N SER A 408 -36.34 50.26 40.44
CA SER A 408 -36.26 49.71 39.08
C SER A 408 -34.83 49.50 38.58
N ALA A 409 -33.89 50.35 38.98
CA ALA A 409 -32.47 50.20 38.68
C ALA A 409 -31.84 49.04 39.46
N GLU A 410 -32.24 48.83 40.72
CA GLU A 410 -31.83 47.70 41.55
C GLU A 410 -32.35 46.37 40.97
N GLU A 411 -33.64 46.28 40.61
CA GLU A 411 -34.24 45.12 39.92
C GLU A 411 -33.54 44.82 38.58
N PHE A 412 -33.23 45.85 37.78
CA PHE A 412 -32.54 45.67 36.51
C PHE A 412 -31.11 45.15 36.72
N LYS A 413 -30.41 45.66 37.74
CA LYS A 413 -29.07 45.20 38.13
C LYS A 413 -29.08 43.74 38.62
N GLU A 414 -30.14 43.32 39.31
CA GLU A 414 -30.34 41.93 39.74
C GLU A 414 -30.64 41.00 38.56
N LYS A 415 -31.55 41.37 37.66
CA LYS A 415 -31.80 40.64 36.41
C LYS A 415 -30.52 40.50 35.57
N LEU A 416 -29.71 41.56 35.46
CA LEU A 416 -28.43 41.52 34.76
C LEU A 416 -27.40 40.59 35.43
N LYS A 417 -27.37 40.51 36.77
CA LYS A 417 -26.57 39.50 37.48
C LYS A 417 -27.05 38.08 37.18
N GLN A 418 -28.37 37.85 37.19
CA GLN A 418 -28.94 36.53 36.93
C GLN A 418 -28.65 36.06 35.50
N VAL A 419 -28.77 36.94 34.49
CA VAL A 419 -28.35 36.63 33.11
C VAL A 419 -26.86 36.28 33.04
N LYS A 420 -25.98 36.99 33.75
CA LYS A 420 -24.55 36.67 33.81
C LYS A 420 -24.26 35.32 34.48
N MET A 421 -24.98 34.97 35.55
CA MET A 421 -24.87 33.66 36.19
C MET A 421 -25.29 32.53 35.24
N ASN A 422 -26.46 32.66 34.60
CA ASN A 422 -26.95 31.68 33.64
C ASN A 422 -26.00 31.50 32.44
N GLN A 423 -25.38 32.59 31.96
CA GLN A 423 -24.35 32.51 30.92
C GLN A 423 -23.13 31.72 31.39
N GLN A 424 -22.60 32.02 32.59
CA GLN A 424 -21.46 31.28 33.16
C GLN A 424 -21.78 29.79 33.39
N GLU A 425 -23.02 29.44 33.75
CA GLU A 425 -23.45 28.05 33.87
C GLU A 425 -23.50 27.35 32.51
N LEU A 426 -24.01 28.03 31.46
CA LEU A 426 -24.01 27.51 30.10
C LEU A 426 -22.58 27.32 29.57
N ASP A 427 -21.69 28.28 29.80
CA ASP A 427 -20.28 28.21 29.39
C ASP A 427 -19.56 27.02 30.07
N LYS A 428 -19.78 26.82 31.37
CA LYS A 428 -19.25 25.66 32.11
C LYS A 428 -19.82 24.33 31.61
N ALA A 429 -21.09 24.28 31.23
CA ALA A 429 -21.70 23.08 30.66
C ALA A 429 -21.12 22.77 29.28
N MET A 430 -20.89 23.80 28.44
CA MET A 430 -20.22 23.68 27.14
C MET A 430 -18.78 23.19 27.30
N GLU A 431 -18.01 23.75 28.23
CA GLU A 431 -16.63 23.31 28.51
C GLU A 431 -16.61 21.85 28.99
N SER A 432 -17.50 21.48 29.92
CA SER A 432 -17.62 20.09 30.41
C SER A 432 -17.94 19.11 29.28
N TRP A 433 -18.81 19.50 28.35
CA TRP A 433 -19.13 18.70 27.15
C TRP A 433 -17.93 18.57 26.22
N GLN A 434 -17.19 19.65 25.94
CA GLN A 434 -15.96 19.63 25.14
C GLN A 434 -14.92 18.68 25.75
N GLN A 435 -14.67 18.78 27.07
CA GLN A 435 -13.78 17.88 27.80
C GLN A 435 -14.24 16.41 27.66
N GLN A 436 -15.54 16.14 27.76
CA GLN A 436 -16.08 14.79 27.59
C GLN A 436 -15.87 14.24 26.17
N VAL A 437 -16.09 15.06 25.13
CA VAL A 437 -15.81 14.71 23.72
C VAL A 437 -14.34 14.39 23.51
N VAL A 438 -13.42 15.21 24.03
CA VAL A 438 -11.97 14.97 23.96
C VAL A 438 -11.59 13.67 24.67
N CYS A 439 -12.18 13.36 25.83
CA CYS A 439 -11.99 12.09 26.51
C CYS A 439 -12.46 10.89 25.67
N TYR A 440 -13.65 10.96 25.06
CA TYR A 440 -14.12 9.91 24.15
C TYR A 440 -13.21 9.73 22.92
N GLN A 441 -12.74 10.82 22.32
CA GLN A 441 -11.82 10.78 21.18
C GLN A 441 -10.48 10.15 21.57
N LYS A 442 -9.91 10.50 22.74
CA LYS A 442 -8.69 9.88 23.27
C LYS A 442 -8.87 8.37 23.48
N VAL A 443 -9.99 7.94 24.08
CA VAL A 443 -10.30 6.51 24.28
C VAL A 443 -10.50 5.77 22.96
N ALA A 444 -11.15 6.39 21.96
CA ALA A 444 -11.30 5.81 20.63
C ALA A 444 -9.95 5.63 19.92
N ASN A 445 -9.08 6.65 19.99
CA ASN A 445 -7.73 6.61 19.41
C ASN A 445 -6.85 5.55 20.08
N LEU A 446 -6.91 5.40 21.41
CA LEU A 446 -6.20 4.34 22.14
C LEU A 446 -6.65 2.95 21.68
N ARG A 447 -7.95 2.69 21.61
CA ARG A 447 -8.48 1.40 21.10
C ARG A 447 -8.10 1.12 19.65
N ALA A 448 -8.04 2.15 18.81
CA ALA A 448 -7.56 2.02 17.43
C ALA A 448 -6.07 1.66 17.39
N ALA A 449 -5.24 2.30 18.21
CA ALA A 449 -3.81 1.99 18.33
C ALA A 449 -3.58 0.56 18.87
N GLU A 450 -4.31 0.14 19.90
CA GLU A 450 -4.29 -1.24 20.42
C GLU A 450 -4.62 -2.27 19.33
N LYS A 451 -5.66 -2.02 18.52
CA LYS A 451 -6.02 -2.92 17.41
C LYS A 451 -4.97 -2.97 16.30
N VAL A 452 -4.29 -1.86 16.01
CA VAL A 452 -3.16 -1.85 15.07
C VAL A 452 -1.97 -2.64 15.64
N ALA A 453 -1.66 -2.49 16.93
CA ALA A 453 -0.61 -3.25 17.59
C ALA A 453 -0.91 -4.76 17.62
N GLU A 454 -2.15 -5.16 17.92
CA GLU A 454 -2.61 -6.55 17.89
C GLU A 454 -2.44 -7.16 16.48
N ILE A 455 -2.85 -6.45 15.43
CA ILE A 455 -2.66 -6.89 14.03
C ILE A 455 -1.17 -7.02 13.68
N PHE A 456 -0.31 -6.12 14.19
CA PHE A 456 1.13 -6.20 13.96
C PHE A 456 1.75 -7.41 14.66
N GLU A 457 1.38 -7.68 15.90
CA GLU A 457 1.80 -8.87 16.65
C GLU A 457 1.33 -10.18 16.01
N GLN A 458 0.07 -10.26 15.57
CA GLN A 458 -0.43 -11.42 14.81
C GLN A 458 0.37 -11.64 13.52
N ARG A 459 0.73 -10.58 12.79
CA ARG A 459 1.60 -10.67 11.60
C ARG A 459 3.02 -11.12 11.96
N ARG A 460 3.58 -10.65 13.09
CA ARG A 460 4.91 -11.06 13.59
C ARG A 460 4.93 -12.54 13.94
N LEU A 461 3.96 -13.02 14.70
CA LEU A 461 3.80 -14.43 15.07
C LEU A 461 3.61 -15.32 13.83
N LYS A 462 2.76 -14.90 12.88
CA LYS A 462 2.57 -15.63 11.62
C LYS A 462 3.87 -15.71 10.80
N ALA A 463 4.61 -14.61 10.67
CA ALA A 463 5.90 -14.60 9.97
C ALA A 463 6.96 -15.49 10.63
N MET A 464 6.93 -15.60 11.98
CA MET A 464 7.77 -16.54 12.73
C MET A 464 7.37 -18.00 12.47
N GLN A 465 6.06 -18.33 12.52
CA GLN A 465 5.56 -19.66 12.19
C GLN A 465 5.89 -20.07 10.74
N GLU A 466 5.72 -19.15 9.78
CA GLU A 466 6.10 -19.38 8.38
C GLU A 466 7.61 -19.58 8.20
N ARG A 467 8.46 -19.03 9.08
CA ARG A 467 9.90 -19.30 9.08
C ARG A 467 10.18 -20.70 9.62
N MET A 468 9.64 -21.04 10.79
CA MET A 468 9.78 -22.38 11.39
C MET A 468 9.34 -23.50 10.42
N ALA A 469 8.19 -23.33 9.76
CA ALA A 469 7.70 -24.29 8.77
C ALA A 469 8.66 -24.45 7.57
N LYS A 470 9.26 -23.35 7.07
CA LYS A 470 10.27 -23.40 6.00
C LYS A 470 11.57 -24.07 6.45
N GLU A 471 11.97 -23.88 7.70
CA GLU A 471 13.15 -24.55 8.29
C GLU A 471 12.91 -26.06 8.47
N GLU A 472 11.72 -26.46 8.90
CA GLU A 472 11.30 -27.88 8.95
C GLU A 472 11.27 -28.51 7.56
N ASP A 473 10.67 -27.84 6.57
CA ASP A 473 10.60 -28.37 5.21
C ASP A 473 11.99 -28.43 4.54
N HIS A 474 12.87 -27.46 4.84
CA HIS A 474 14.28 -27.54 4.45
C HIS A 474 14.97 -28.76 5.10
N LYS A 475 14.75 -29.00 6.39
CA LYS A 475 15.28 -30.17 7.11
C LYS A 475 14.77 -31.49 6.53
N LYS A 476 13.47 -31.61 6.23
CA LYS A 476 12.88 -32.79 5.56
C LYS A 476 13.49 -33.01 4.17
N ASN A 477 13.69 -31.95 3.40
CA ASN A 477 14.33 -32.03 2.08
C ASN A 477 15.80 -32.48 2.18
N MET A 478 16.57 -31.98 3.17
CA MET A 478 17.94 -32.44 3.43
C MET A 478 17.97 -33.93 3.80
N GLN A 479 17.12 -34.37 4.73
CA GLN A 479 17.01 -35.79 5.10
C GLN A 479 16.63 -36.68 3.90
N LYS A 480 15.78 -36.18 3.00
CA LYS A 480 15.43 -36.90 1.77
C LYS A 480 16.63 -37.03 0.82
N ILE A 481 17.41 -35.96 0.64
CA ILE A 481 18.64 -35.99 -0.17
C ILE A 481 19.65 -36.98 0.42
N GLU A 482 19.87 -36.94 1.74
CA GLU A 482 20.74 -37.88 2.46
C GLU A 482 20.29 -39.35 2.27
N ALA A 483 18.98 -39.62 2.35
CA ALA A 483 18.42 -40.95 2.10
C ALA A 483 18.56 -41.39 0.63
N GLU A 484 18.34 -40.48 -0.33
CA GLU A 484 18.54 -40.76 -1.76
C GLU A 484 20.01 -41.04 -2.09
N ASP A 485 20.96 -40.31 -1.48
CA ASP A 485 22.40 -40.53 -1.67
C ASP A 485 22.90 -41.80 -0.97
N TYR A 486 22.37 -42.13 0.21
CA TYR A 486 22.61 -43.41 0.87
C TYR A 486 22.10 -44.59 0.03
N ALA A 487 20.91 -44.47 -0.58
CA ALA A 487 20.37 -45.48 -1.49
C ALA A 487 21.25 -45.67 -2.74
N LYS A 488 21.74 -44.58 -3.36
CA LYS A 488 22.70 -44.64 -4.49
C LYS A 488 24.01 -45.33 -4.08
N LEU A 489 24.50 -45.06 -2.87
CA LEU A 489 25.70 -45.71 -2.34
C LEU A 489 25.49 -47.23 -2.14
N GLN A 490 24.35 -47.63 -1.57
CA GLN A 490 24.00 -49.05 -1.46
C GLN A 490 23.88 -49.73 -2.83
N GLU A 491 23.25 -49.08 -3.81
CA GLU A 491 23.14 -49.61 -5.18
C GLU A 491 24.53 -49.75 -5.83
N MET A 492 25.43 -48.79 -5.61
CA MET A 492 26.83 -48.86 -6.06
C MET A 492 27.58 -50.04 -5.42
N MET A 493 27.44 -50.22 -4.10
CA MET A 493 28.05 -51.35 -3.38
C MET A 493 27.51 -52.70 -3.85
N ALA A 494 26.20 -52.81 -4.12
CA ALA A 494 25.60 -54.03 -4.69
C ALA A 494 26.17 -54.32 -6.10
N LYS A 495 26.27 -53.30 -6.95
CA LYS A 495 26.89 -53.42 -8.30
C LYS A 495 28.36 -53.83 -8.25
N LEU A 496 29.11 -53.44 -7.21
CA LEU A 496 30.48 -53.91 -7.00
C LEU A 496 30.50 -55.38 -6.58
N ARG A 497 29.70 -55.79 -5.59
CA ARG A 497 29.58 -57.21 -5.18
C ARG A 497 29.22 -58.11 -6.36
N SER A 498 28.22 -57.75 -7.17
CA SER A 498 27.85 -58.53 -8.37
C SER A 498 28.84 -58.43 -9.54
N LYS A 499 29.86 -57.56 -9.46
CA LYS A 499 31.05 -57.65 -10.35
C LYS A 499 32.07 -58.61 -9.77
N ASP A 500 32.36 -58.52 -8.48
CA ASP A 500 33.32 -59.40 -7.80
C ASP A 500 32.87 -60.88 -7.86
N GLU A 501 31.58 -61.15 -7.66
CA GLU A 501 30.95 -62.47 -7.84
C GLU A 501 31.14 -63.02 -9.26
N ARG A 502 30.92 -62.19 -10.30
CA ARG A 502 31.14 -62.60 -11.70
C ARG A 502 32.62 -62.81 -12.01
N CYS A 503 33.49 -61.95 -11.48
CA CYS A 503 34.94 -62.12 -11.60
C CYS A 503 35.44 -63.38 -10.88
N LYS A 504 34.80 -63.77 -9.77
CA LYS A 504 35.06 -65.04 -9.08
C LYS A 504 34.58 -66.23 -9.92
N ALA A 505 33.31 -66.22 -10.34
CA ALA A 505 32.74 -67.29 -11.17
C ALA A 505 33.56 -67.54 -12.46
N PHE A 506 34.00 -66.48 -13.15
CA PHE A 506 34.86 -66.60 -14.34
C PHE A 506 36.25 -67.18 -14.02
N LYS A 507 36.82 -66.90 -12.85
CA LYS A 507 38.08 -67.53 -12.40
C LYS A 507 37.86 -69.02 -12.10
N ASP A 508 36.76 -69.35 -11.42
CA ASP A 508 36.42 -70.73 -11.05
C ASP A 508 36.13 -71.58 -12.30
N GLU A 509 35.38 -71.04 -13.27
CA GLU A 509 35.16 -71.64 -14.60
C GLU A 509 36.48 -71.85 -15.36
N LYS A 510 37.33 -70.81 -15.47
CA LYS A 510 38.65 -70.93 -16.10
C LYS A 510 39.52 -72.00 -15.44
N ASN A 511 39.52 -72.06 -14.10
CA ASN A 511 40.25 -73.07 -13.35
C ASN A 511 39.72 -74.48 -13.64
N SER A 512 38.38 -74.65 -13.71
CA SER A 512 37.75 -75.91 -14.10
C SER A 512 38.16 -76.35 -15.51
N THR A 513 38.15 -75.44 -16.50
CA THR A 513 38.59 -75.75 -17.88
C THR A 513 40.07 -76.10 -17.95
N MET A 514 40.93 -75.41 -17.19
CA MET A 514 42.35 -75.79 -17.08
C MET A 514 42.54 -77.16 -16.44
N GLU A 515 41.75 -77.50 -15.44
CA GLU A 515 41.83 -78.80 -14.76
C GLU A 515 41.31 -79.95 -15.65
N GLN A 516 40.20 -79.75 -16.37
CA GLN A 516 39.74 -80.67 -17.42
C GLN A 516 40.82 -80.86 -18.50
N SER A 517 41.50 -79.78 -18.92
CA SER A 517 42.58 -79.85 -19.90
C SER A 517 43.80 -80.64 -19.37
N ARG A 518 44.13 -80.51 -18.08
CA ARG A 518 45.17 -81.32 -17.41
C ARG A 518 44.79 -82.79 -17.35
N GLN A 519 43.56 -83.09 -16.93
CA GLN A 519 43.04 -84.46 -16.85
C GLN A 519 43.05 -85.14 -18.23
N LEU A 520 42.62 -84.43 -19.29
CA LEU A 520 42.70 -84.93 -20.67
C LEU A 520 44.14 -85.15 -21.13
N ALA A 521 45.07 -84.25 -20.76
CA ALA A 521 46.49 -84.40 -21.09
C ALA A 521 47.15 -85.59 -20.36
N LEU A 522 46.77 -85.85 -19.11
CA LEU A 522 47.17 -87.01 -18.33
C LEU A 522 46.63 -88.30 -18.97
N ALA A 523 45.32 -88.41 -19.20
CA ALA A 523 44.70 -89.56 -19.84
C ALA A 523 45.28 -89.85 -21.24
N ALA A 524 45.59 -88.80 -22.01
CA ALA A 524 46.29 -88.93 -23.28
C ALA A 524 47.75 -89.38 -23.13
N SER A 525 48.41 -89.09 -22.00
CA SER A 525 49.72 -89.63 -21.67
C SER A 525 49.64 -91.10 -21.30
N ASP A 526 48.73 -91.46 -20.40
CA ASP A 526 48.50 -92.85 -20.00
C ASP A 526 48.19 -93.72 -21.22
N LEU A 527 47.36 -93.23 -22.16
CA LEU A 527 47.10 -93.91 -23.43
C LEU A 527 48.36 -94.06 -24.29
N ARG A 528 49.20 -93.03 -24.40
CA ARG A 528 50.49 -93.13 -25.12
C ARG A 528 51.43 -94.13 -24.45
N ASP A 529 51.45 -94.18 -23.12
CA ASP A 529 52.30 -95.09 -22.36
C ASP A 529 51.78 -96.54 -22.40
N LEU A 530 50.46 -96.75 -22.44
CA LEU A 530 49.86 -98.05 -22.76
C LEU A 530 50.16 -98.51 -24.20
N ILE A 531 50.11 -97.58 -25.17
CA ILE A 531 50.52 -97.86 -26.57
C ILE A 531 52.00 -98.23 -26.63
N ARG A 532 52.89 -97.48 -25.95
CA ARG A 532 54.32 -97.81 -25.81
C ARG A 532 54.49 -99.20 -25.21
N GLN A 533 53.91 -99.49 -24.05
CA GLN A 533 54.00 -100.81 -23.41
C GLN A 533 53.48 -101.97 -24.30
N ARG A 534 52.46 -101.73 -25.13
CA ARG A 534 51.95 -102.73 -26.08
C ARG A 534 52.87 -102.90 -27.28
N LEU A 535 53.42 -101.81 -27.83
CA LEU A 535 54.37 -101.83 -28.94
C LEU A 535 55.78 -102.25 -28.51
N ASP A 536 56.16 -102.10 -27.25
CA ASP A 536 57.46 -102.54 -26.71
C ASP A 536 57.51 -104.06 -26.56
N LYS A 537 56.38 -104.67 -26.15
CA LYS A 537 56.17 -106.13 -26.18
C LYS A 537 56.31 -106.68 -27.60
N ASP A 538 55.85 -105.90 -28.58
CA ASP A 538 55.84 -106.23 -30.00
C ASP A 538 56.98 -105.53 -30.78
N SER A 539 57.99 -105.00 -30.07
CA SER A 539 59.02 -104.14 -30.66
C SER A 539 59.89 -104.92 -31.62
N PHE A 540 60.46 -104.26 -32.65
CA PHE A 540 61.42 -104.90 -33.54
C PHE A 540 62.61 -105.52 -32.78
N VAL A 541 63.01 -104.94 -31.65
CA VAL A 541 64.07 -105.48 -30.78
C VAL A 541 63.62 -106.74 -30.04
N ARG A 542 62.39 -106.78 -29.48
CA ARG A 542 61.87 -108.03 -28.88
C ARG A 542 61.57 -109.10 -29.92
N ARG A 543 60.99 -108.74 -31.07
CA ARG A 543 60.75 -109.66 -32.19
C ARG A 543 62.05 -110.18 -32.79
N SER A 544 63.11 -109.38 -32.89
CA SER A 544 64.42 -109.88 -33.33
C SER A 544 65.11 -110.76 -32.29
N GLN A 545 64.96 -110.45 -30.99
CA GLN A 545 65.42 -111.34 -29.91
C GLN A 545 64.64 -112.66 -29.87
N GLN A 546 63.32 -112.62 -30.05
CA GLN A 546 62.47 -113.81 -30.15
C GLN A 546 62.81 -114.62 -31.41
N ALA A 547 62.93 -113.99 -32.58
CA ALA A 547 63.36 -114.66 -33.82
C ALA A 547 64.80 -115.21 -33.71
N ALA A 548 65.69 -114.57 -32.95
CA ALA A 548 67.03 -115.10 -32.67
C ALA A 548 67.01 -116.28 -31.68
N LEU A 549 66.07 -116.30 -30.72
CA LEU A 549 65.83 -117.46 -29.85
C LEU A 549 65.18 -118.62 -30.62
N GLU A 550 64.19 -118.35 -31.46
CA GLU A 550 63.57 -119.33 -32.37
C GLU A 550 64.59 -119.87 -33.38
N SER A 551 65.45 -119.02 -33.94
CA SER A 551 66.57 -119.44 -34.80
C SER A 551 67.61 -120.27 -34.03
N ARG A 552 67.86 -119.98 -32.74
CA ARG A 552 68.70 -120.82 -31.88
C ARG A 552 68.04 -122.17 -31.58
N LEU A 553 66.74 -122.21 -31.32
CA LEU A 553 65.98 -123.43 -31.09
C LEU A 553 65.91 -124.31 -32.35
N LEU A 554 65.76 -123.70 -33.53
CA LEU A 554 65.78 -124.40 -34.82
C LEU A 554 67.19 -124.87 -35.25
N ASN A 555 68.25 -124.25 -34.73
CA ASN A 555 69.64 -124.70 -34.93
C ASN A 555 70.12 -125.74 -33.91
N ILE A 556 69.27 -126.20 -32.99
CA ILE A 556 69.57 -127.37 -32.14
C ILE A 556 69.01 -128.61 -32.84
N GLU A 557 69.79 -129.18 -33.76
CA GLU A 557 69.51 -130.51 -34.33
C GLU A 557 69.58 -131.59 -33.22
N PRO A 558 68.49 -132.32 -32.91
CA PRO A 558 68.53 -133.44 -32.00
C PRO A 558 68.80 -134.73 -32.78
N ARG A 559 70.06 -135.16 -32.71
CA ARG A 559 70.56 -136.39 -33.36
C ARG A 559 69.89 -137.65 -32.77
N ILE A 560 68.93 -138.21 -33.52
CA ILE A 560 68.56 -139.65 -33.60
C ILE A 560 68.39 -140.41 -32.26
N SER A 561 67.16 -140.84 -31.92
CA SER A 561 66.82 -142.28 -31.70
C SER A 561 65.48 -142.58 -31.00
N ARG A 562 64.64 -143.35 -31.71
CA ARG A 562 63.87 -144.54 -31.26
C ARG A 562 62.82 -144.48 -30.12
N SER A 563 61.66 -145.06 -30.48
CA SER A 563 60.80 -145.96 -29.67
C SER A 563 59.81 -145.30 -28.67
N VAL A 564 58.64 -145.88 -28.32
CA VAL A 564 57.81 -147.00 -28.85
C VAL A 564 56.41 -146.90 -28.19
N LYS A 565 55.38 -147.53 -28.79
CA LYS A 565 53.97 -147.68 -28.32
C LYS A 565 53.14 -146.38 -28.27
N LYS A 566 51.91 -146.29 -28.82
CA LYS A 566 50.77 -147.21 -29.12
C LYS A 566 49.68 -147.14 -28.04
N ASP A 567 48.44 -147.14 -28.57
CA ASP A 567 47.13 -147.24 -27.93
C ASP A 567 46.41 -145.92 -27.57
N SER A 568 45.09 -146.00 -27.75
CA SER A 568 44.11 -144.93 -27.97
C SER A 568 42.92 -145.16 -27.01
N PRO A 569 41.64 -144.91 -27.37
CA PRO A 569 40.96 -143.64 -27.67
C PRO A 569 39.82 -143.36 -26.65
N SER A 570 39.15 -142.19 -26.75
CA SER A 570 37.66 -142.11 -26.79
C SER A 570 37.12 -140.67 -26.82
N LYS A 571 36.15 -140.42 -27.72
CA LYS A 571 34.86 -139.70 -27.50
C LYS A 571 34.87 -138.25 -26.96
N ASP A 572 34.05 -137.34 -27.47
CA ASP A 572 33.09 -137.32 -28.61
C ASP A 572 33.13 -135.91 -29.25
#